data_AF-A0AA40AKU6-F1
#
_entry.id   AF-A0AA40AKU6-F1
#
_cell.length_a   1.000
_cell.length_b   1.000
_cell.length_c   1.000
_cell.angle_alpha   90.00
_cell.angle_beta   90.00
_cell.angle_gamma   90.00
#
_symmetry.space_group_name_H-M   'P 1'
#
loop_
_entity.id
_entity.type
_entity.pdbx_description
1 polymer ?
#
loop_
_entity_poly.entity_id
_entity_poly.type
_entity_poly.pdbx_seq_one_letter_code
_entity_poly.pdbx_strand_id
1 'polypeptide(L)'
;MEKCDDANPKPQTKKPYEILYLLDYLPKASHPAGTPEDVDAYLQNLVAETFYYDFYHSSDAFRKSYVDSHGRQLPYVIPFVQRRWAKGAAVTPSQNQEARRKLGVYSTWLHETLIAAREAEARALLPPILGALDIVVPVGDVPYNSRITGRVGYLPVVVDVMAAPGKDSGLLDGAEQIMAKSERPTVVATGS
;
A
#
# COMPACT_ATOMS: atom_id res chain seq x y z
N MET A 1 18.18 -55.54 23.22
CA MET A 1 18.94 -54.42 23.79
C MET A 1 19.69 -53.81 22.63
N GLU A 2 19.03 -52.91 21.92
CA GLU A 2 19.52 -52.30 20.68
C GLU A 2 19.25 -50.81 20.82
N LYS A 3 20.33 -50.03 20.85
CA LYS A 3 20.31 -48.59 21.02
C LYS A 3 19.98 -47.95 19.68
N CYS A 4 18.81 -47.33 19.56
CA CYS A 4 18.57 -46.30 18.55
C CYS A 4 19.08 -44.98 19.11
N ASP A 5 20.36 -44.70 18.87
CA ASP A 5 20.85 -43.33 18.78
C ASP A 5 20.45 -42.83 17.38
N ASP A 6 19.37 -42.06 17.28
CA ASP A 6 19.16 -41.18 16.13
C ASP A 6 18.73 -39.80 16.62
N ALA A 7 19.55 -38.84 16.20
CA ALA A 7 19.59 -37.48 16.69
C ALA A 7 18.25 -36.77 16.48
N ASN A 8 17.62 -36.38 17.60
CA ASN A 8 16.58 -35.36 17.62
C ASN A 8 17.16 -34.08 16.99
N PRO A 9 16.65 -33.59 15.85
CA PRO A 9 17.14 -32.34 15.29
C PRO A 9 16.80 -31.23 16.29
N LYS A 10 17.84 -30.59 16.84
CA LYS A 10 17.71 -29.43 17.73
C LYS A 10 16.74 -28.43 17.09
N PRO A 11 15.79 -27.86 17.85
CA PRO A 11 14.88 -26.86 17.31
C PRO A 11 15.71 -25.72 16.71
N GLN A 12 15.66 -25.59 15.39
CA GLN A 12 16.25 -24.45 14.70
C GLN A 12 15.53 -23.22 15.24
N THR A 13 16.27 -22.42 15.99
CA THR A 13 15.87 -21.08 16.43
C THR A 13 15.56 -20.27 15.18
N LYS A 14 14.29 -20.25 14.77
CA LYS A 14 13.80 -19.32 13.76
C LYS A 14 14.10 -17.92 14.28
N LYS A 15 15.05 -17.24 13.64
CA LYS A 15 15.34 -15.84 13.93
C LYS A 15 14.03 -15.05 13.77
N PRO A 16 13.68 -14.17 14.72
CA PRO A 16 12.43 -13.43 14.69
C PRO A 16 12.50 -12.39 13.58
N TYR A 17 11.64 -12.55 12.57
CA TYR A 17 11.19 -11.55 11.59
C TYR A 17 12.11 -10.32 11.43
N GLU A 18 13.26 -10.51 10.78
CA GLU A 18 13.94 -9.38 10.15
C GLU A 18 13.04 -8.96 8.98
N ILE A 19 12.38 -7.81 9.14
CA ILE A 19 11.71 -7.12 8.04
C ILE A 19 12.81 -6.80 7.03
N LEU A 20 12.99 -7.66 6.04
CA LEU A 20 13.91 -7.46 4.93
C LEU A 20 13.59 -6.11 4.30
N TYR A 21 14.57 -5.20 4.34
CA TYR A 21 14.41 -3.88 3.75
C TYR A 21 14.23 -4.06 2.25
N LEU A 22 13.08 -3.60 1.74
CA LEU A 22 12.76 -3.49 0.30
C LEU A 22 13.88 -2.83 -0.53
N LEU A 23 14.81 -2.14 0.13
CA LEU A 23 15.95 -1.40 -0.43
C LEU A 23 17.09 -2.30 -0.90
N ASP A 24 17.24 -3.52 -0.36
CA ASP A 24 18.34 -4.43 -0.74
C ASP A 24 18.10 -5.12 -2.10
N TYR A 25 16.89 -5.03 -2.64
CA TYR A 25 16.44 -5.72 -3.85
C TYR A 25 16.25 -4.80 -5.08
N LEU A 26 16.53 -3.50 -4.95
CA LEU A 26 16.53 -2.61 -6.11
C LEU A 26 17.77 -2.90 -6.99
N PRO A 27 17.62 -3.05 -8.33
CA PRO A 27 18.77 -3.21 -9.22
C PRO A 27 19.71 -2.00 -9.10
N LYS A 28 20.98 -2.17 -9.48
CA LYS A 28 22.11 -1.23 -9.24
C LYS A 28 21.93 0.25 -9.66
N ALA A 29 20.83 0.63 -10.30
CA ALA A 29 20.43 2.03 -10.36
C ALA A 29 19.68 2.35 -9.07
N SER A 30 20.31 3.06 -8.13
CA SER A 30 19.70 3.39 -6.83
C SER A 30 18.72 4.57 -6.90
N HIS A 31 18.67 5.28 -8.04
CA HIS A 31 17.90 6.50 -8.24
C HIS A 31 17.66 6.80 -9.73
N PRO A 32 16.67 7.66 -10.08
CA PRO A 32 16.45 8.14 -11.44
C PRO A 32 17.67 8.85 -12.05
N ALA A 33 17.80 8.82 -13.38
CA ALA A 33 18.85 9.56 -14.07
C ALA A 33 18.66 11.08 -13.91
N GLY A 34 19.71 11.79 -13.50
CA GLY A 34 19.67 13.24 -13.29
C GLY A 34 19.10 13.69 -11.94
N THR A 35 18.86 12.77 -11.00
CA THR A 35 18.52 13.10 -9.61
C THR A 35 19.73 12.91 -8.68
N PRO A 36 19.74 13.54 -7.49
CA PRO A 36 20.73 13.25 -6.46
C PRO A 36 20.76 11.77 -6.10
N GLU A 37 21.94 11.30 -5.68
CA GLU A 37 22.16 9.91 -5.23
C GLU A 37 21.43 9.61 -3.91
N ASP A 38 21.28 10.63 -3.06
CA ASP A 38 20.53 10.56 -1.80
C ASP A 38 19.02 10.69 -2.04
N VAL A 39 18.34 9.54 -2.03
CA VAL A 39 16.89 9.42 -2.20
C VAL A 39 16.12 10.05 -1.03
N ASP A 40 16.63 9.95 0.19
CA ASP A 40 15.97 10.53 1.37
C ASP A 40 15.99 12.05 1.31
N ALA A 41 17.10 12.63 0.86
CA ALA A 41 17.18 14.06 0.58
C ALA A 41 16.29 14.47 -0.60
N TYR A 42 16.19 13.65 -1.65
CA TYR A 42 15.36 13.95 -2.83
C TYR A 42 13.86 13.94 -2.51
N LEU A 43 13.41 12.99 -1.69
CA LEU A 43 12.01 12.80 -1.28
C LEU A 43 11.69 13.49 0.05
N GLN A 44 12.60 14.31 0.57
CA GLN A 44 12.39 15.05 1.80
C GLN A 44 11.13 15.92 1.70
N ASN A 45 10.31 15.92 2.76
CA ASN A 45 9.04 16.66 2.86
C ASN A 45 7.95 16.27 1.84
N LEU A 46 8.19 15.30 0.95
CA LEU A 46 7.26 14.93 -0.11
C LEU A 46 5.86 14.61 0.40
N VAL A 47 5.76 13.88 1.53
CA VAL A 47 4.47 13.54 2.17
C VAL A 47 3.74 14.80 2.64
N ALA A 48 4.46 15.79 3.18
CA ALA A 48 3.83 17.03 3.60
C ALA A 48 3.40 17.86 2.37
N GLU A 49 4.30 18.00 1.40
CA GLU A 49 4.10 18.83 0.22
C GLU A 49 3.05 18.27 -0.75
N THR A 50 2.82 16.95 -0.76
CA THR A 50 1.79 16.28 -1.57
C THR A 50 0.56 15.92 -0.73
N PHE A 51 0.66 14.85 0.06
CA PHE A 51 -0.47 14.24 0.76
C PHE A 51 -1.09 15.18 1.80
N TYR A 52 -0.30 15.87 2.63
CA TYR A 52 -0.88 16.80 3.61
C TYR A 52 -1.48 18.06 2.98
N TYR A 53 -0.89 18.56 1.89
CA TYR A 53 -1.51 19.64 1.09
C TYR A 53 -2.89 19.21 0.59
N ASP A 54 -3.00 18.05 -0.07
CA ASP A 54 -4.29 17.54 -0.58
C ASP A 54 -5.28 17.24 0.54
N PHE A 55 -4.81 16.61 1.62
CA PHE A 55 -5.64 16.30 2.78
C PHE A 55 -6.19 17.57 3.46
N TYR A 56 -5.40 18.65 3.49
CA TYR A 56 -5.89 19.94 3.96
C TYR A 56 -6.87 20.55 2.96
N HIS A 57 -6.49 20.73 1.69
CA HIS A 57 -7.26 21.48 0.71
C HIS A 57 -8.52 20.76 0.20
N SER A 58 -8.55 19.43 0.21
CA SER A 58 -9.77 18.65 -0.11
C SER A 58 -10.94 18.94 0.82
N SER A 59 -10.68 19.47 2.02
CA SER A 59 -11.71 19.85 3.00
C SER A 59 -11.98 21.36 3.05
N ASP A 60 -11.47 22.17 2.11
CA ASP A 60 -11.68 23.62 2.07
C ASP A 60 -13.16 23.99 1.99
N ALA A 61 -13.91 23.34 1.09
CA ALA A 61 -15.34 23.59 0.92
C ALA A 61 -16.14 23.29 2.20
N PHE A 62 -15.82 22.16 2.85
CA PHE A 62 -16.43 21.78 4.12
C PHE A 62 -16.11 22.76 5.25
N ARG A 63 -14.85 23.15 5.40
CA ARG A 63 -14.47 24.12 6.45
C ARG A 63 -15.15 25.46 6.24
N LYS A 64 -15.24 25.93 5.00
CA LYS A 64 -15.93 27.18 4.66
C LYS A 64 -17.42 27.11 5.03
N SER A 65 -18.12 26.08 4.58
CA SER A 65 -19.55 25.93 4.88
C SER A 65 -19.84 25.75 6.38
N TYR A 66 -18.95 25.06 7.10
CA TYR A 66 -19.05 24.90 8.54
C TYR A 66 -18.94 26.24 9.28
N VAL A 67 -17.91 27.05 8.94
CA VAL A 67 -17.70 28.39 9.51
C VAL A 67 -18.90 29.30 9.26
N ASP A 68 -19.46 29.25 8.04
CA ASP A 68 -20.62 30.05 7.64
C ASP A 68 -21.89 29.68 8.44
N SER A 69 -22.04 28.40 8.82
CA SER A 69 -23.22 27.88 9.53
C SER A 69 -23.09 27.80 11.05
N HIS A 70 -21.86 27.79 11.59
CA HIS A 70 -21.58 27.56 13.02
C HIS A 70 -20.89 28.74 13.70
N GLY A 71 -21.30 29.96 13.37
CA GLY A 71 -20.87 31.17 14.07
C GLY A 71 -19.36 31.44 13.96
N ARG A 72 -18.77 31.13 12.80
CA ARG A 72 -17.34 31.28 12.50
C ARG A 72 -16.38 30.41 13.31
N GLN A 73 -16.88 29.35 13.95
CA GLN A 73 -16.01 28.36 14.58
C GLN A 73 -15.49 27.35 13.55
N LEU A 74 -14.23 26.92 13.71
CA LEU A 74 -13.69 25.83 12.92
C LEU A 74 -14.27 24.48 13.39
N PRO A 75 -14.41 23.50 12.49
CA PRO A 75 -14.85 22.17 12.87
C PRO A 75 -13.85 21.54 13.83
N TYR A 76 -14.36 20.92 14.90
CA TYR A 76 -13.51 20.12 15.78
C TYR A 76 -13.03 18.88 15.01
N VAL A 77 -11.71 18.69 15.02
CA VAL A 77 -11.06 17.49 14.52
C VAL A 77 -10.06 17.01 15.55
N ILE A 78 -9.88 15.70 15.65
CA ILE A 78 -8.95 15.09 16.61
C ILE A 78 -7.52 15.64 16.45
N PRO A 79 -6.70 15.71 17.52
CA PRO A 79 -5.37 16.33 17.46
C PRO A 79 -4.43 15.78 16.37
N PHE A 80 -4.60 14.52 16.00
CA PHE A 80 -3.88 13.88 14.89
C PHE A 80 -4.14 14.55 13.53
N VAL A 81 -5.39 14.96 13.28
CA VAL A 81 -5.80 15.66 12.06
C VAL A 81 -5.34 17.12 12.12
N GLN A 82 -5.48 17.79 13.26
CA GLN A 82 -5.03 19.17 13.46
C GLN A 82 -3.55 19.36 13.09
N ARG A 83 -2.67 18.45 13.55
CA ARG A 83 -1.23 18.50 13.23
C ARG A 83 -0.95 18.35 11.74
N ARG A 84 -1.72 17.52 11.02
CA ARG A 84 -1.55 17.33 9.57
C ARG A 84 -2.11 18.48 8.77
N TRP A 85 -3.25 19.02 9.19
CA TRP A 85 -3.81 20.24 8.63
C TRP A 85 -2.86 21.43 8.78
N ALA A 86 -2.23 21.60 9.94
CA ALA A 86 -1.23 22.65 10.13
C ALA A 86 -0.05 22.53 9.15
N LYS A 87 0.42 21.30 8.90
CA LYS A 87 1.48 21.04 7.92
C LYS A 87 1.01 21.27 6.48
N GLY A 88 -0.17 20.78 6.12
CA GLY A 88 -0.75 20.95 4.79
C GLY A 88 -1.06 22.40 4.44
N ALA A 89 -1.58 23.16 5.41
CA ALA A 89 -1.86 24.59 5.26
C ALA A 89 -0.60 25.45 5.08
N ALA A 90 0.55 24.98 5.57
CA ALA A 90 1.83 25.68 5.44
C ALA A 90 2.51 25.46 4.08
N VAL A 91 2.03 24.51 3.27
CA VAL A 91 2.59 24.18 1.96
C VAL A 91 1.99 25.11 0.90
N THR A 92 2.84 25.71 0.06
CA THR A 92 2.38 26.55 -1.04
C THR A 92 1.97 25.70 -2.26
N PRO A 93 1.10 26.23 -3.15
CA PRO A 93 0.76 25.54 -4.40
C PRO A 93 1.98 25.24 -5.28
N SER A 94 2.99 26.11 -5.29
CA SER A 94 4.23 25.89 -6.04
C SER A 94 5.09 24.76 -5.44
N GLN A 95 5.15 24.64 -4.11
CA GLN A 95 5.79 23.52 -3.44
C GLN A 95 5.07 22.20 -3.76
N ASN A 96 3.73 22.19 -3.72
CA ASN A 96 2.95 21.02 -4.10
C ASN A 96 3.20 20.61 -5.55
N GLN A 97 3.23 21.57 -6.48
CA GLN A 97 3.49 21.29 -7.89
C GLN A 97 4.89 20.68 -8.12
N GLU A 98 5.92 21.24 -7.48
CA GLU A 98 7.28 20.71 -7.58
C GLU A 98 7.40 19.33 -6.92
N ALA A 99 6.78 19.13 -5.76
CA ALA A 99 6.74 17.83 -5.08
C ALA A 99 6.06 16.76 -5.96
N ARG A 100 4.96 17.10 -6.63
CA ARG A 100 4.30 16.21 -7.60
C ARG A 100 5.19 15.89 -8.79
N ARG A 101 5.95 16.87 -9.30
CA ARG A 101 6.92 16.64 -10.38
C ARG A 101 8.00 15.65 -9.94
N LYS A 102 8.58 15.83 -8.75
CA LYS A 102 9.58 14.90 -8.18
C LYS A 102 8.99 13.50 -7.97
N LEU A 103 7.80 13.42 -7.39
CA LEU A 103 7.08 12.16 -7.21
C LEU A 103 6.83 11.46 -8.55
N GLY A 104 6.45 12.20 -9.60
CA GLY A 104 6.27 11.66 -10.95
C GLY A 104 7.56 11.10 -11.55
N VAL A 105 8.68 11.80 -11.43
CA VAL A 105 10.00 11.30 -11.88
C VAL A 105 10.37 10.01 -11.15
N TYR A 106 10.21 9.99 -9.83
CA TYR A 106 10.52 8.81 -9.02
C TYR A 106 9.57 7.64 -9.31
N SER A 107 8.27 7.91 -9.46
CA SER A 107 7.26 6.93 -9.82
C SER A 107 7.53 6.29 -11.18
N THR A 108 7.81 7.08 -12.22
CA THR A 108 8.11 6.57 -13.56
C THR A 108 9.36 5.69 -13.54
N TRP A 109 10.42 6.16 -12.89
CA TRP A 109 11.65 5.38 -12.76
C TRP A 109 11.42 4.07 -11.98
N LEU A 110 10.69 4.12 -10.87
CA LEU A 110 10.38 2.95 -10.06
C LEU A 110 9.53 1.94 -10.85
N HIS A 111 8.55 2.43 -11.62
CA HIS A 111 7.75 1.62 -12.53
C HIS A 111 8.64 0.86 -13.52
N GLU A 112 9.50 1.58 -14.25
CA GLU A 112 10.38 1.00 -15.27
C GLU A 112 11.35 -0.01 -14.66
N THR A 113 11.89 0.32 -13.49
CA THR A 113 12.84 -0.51 -12.75
C THR A 113 12.20 -1.80 -12.26
N LEU A 114 10.97 -1.73 -11.72
CA LEU A 114 10.28 -2.87 -11.15
C LEU A 114 9.55 -3.73 -12.19
N ILE A 115 9.12 -3.18 -13.32
CA ILE A 115 8.69 -4.02 -14.44
C ILE A 115 9.86 -4.88 -14.96
N ALA A 116 11.08 -4.34 -14.92
CA ALA A 116 12.28 -5.09 -15.26
C ALA A 116 12.66 -6.13 -14.19
N ALA A 117 12.47 -5.80 -12.90
CA ALA A 117 12.74 -6.68 -11.77
C ALA A 117 11.48 -7.48 -11.40
N ARG A 118 11.31 -8.69 -11.97
CA ARG A 118 10.18 -9.60 -11.69
C ARG A 118 10.15 -10.12 -10.24
N GLU A 119 9.96 -9.28 -9.25
CA GLU A 119 10.02 -9.66 -7.83
C GLU A 119 8.72 -9.38 -7.06
N ALA A 120 8.34 -10.34 -6.22
CA ALA A 120 6.98 -10.50 -5.72
C ALA A 120 6.65 -9.66 -4.47
N GLU A 121 7.64 -9.26 -3.68
CA GLU A 121 7.40 -8.66 -2.36
C GLU A 121 7.20 -7.14 -2.40
N ALA A 122 7.75 -6.45 -3.41
CA ALA A 122 7.53 -5.01 -3.57
C ALA A 122 6.11 -4.65 -4.06
N ARG A 123 5.36 -5.62 -4.61
CA ARG A 123 4.10 -5.38 -5.35
C ARG A 123 3.01 -4.69 -4.53
N ALA A 124 2.93 -4.94 -3.23
CA ALA A 124 1.90 -4.36 -2.36
C ALA A 124 2.09 -2.85 -2.08
N LEU A 125 3.27 -2.28 -2.30
CA LEU A 125 3.55 -0.85 -2.06
C LEU A 125 3.59 -0.02 -3.34
N LEU A 126 3.56 -0.66 -4.51
CA LEU A 126 3.63 0.02 -5.81
C LEU A 126 2.36 0.77 -6.22
N PRO A 127 1.13 0.26 -5.97
CA PRO A 127 -0.06 0.87 -6.54
C PRO A 127 -0.25 2.34 -6.12
N PRO A 128 -0.10 2.70 -4.83
CA PRO A 128 -0.19 4.10 -4.40
C PRO A 128 0.87 5.02 -5.01
N ILE A 129 2.08 4.49 -5.28
CA ILE A 129 3.19 5.27 -5.84
C ILE A 129 2.97 5.48 -7.34
N LEU A 130 2.55 4.43 -8.04
CA LEU A 130 2.39 4.40 -9.48
C LEU A 130 1.06 5.00 -9.96
N GLY A 131 0.16 5.35 -9.04
CA GLY A 131 -1.22 5.71 -9.37
C GLY A 131 -1.96 4.56 -10.08
N ALA A 132 -1.51 3.33 -9.85
CA ALA A 132 -2.08 2.12 -10.41
C ALA A 132 -3.18 1.60 -9.47
N LEU A 133 -4.24 1.05 -10.03
CA LEU A 133 -5.30 0.43 -9.25
C LEU A 133 -4.90 -1.00 -8.90
N ASP A 134 -5.00 -1.37 -7.64
CA ASP A 134 -4.86 -2.73 -7.15
C ASP A 134 -6.17 -3.24 -6.53
N ILE A 135 -6.40 -4.54 -6.67
CA ILE A 135 -7.49 -5.24 -6.02
C ILE A 135 -7.01 -6.61 -5.56
N VAL A 136 -7.34 -6.93 -4.32
CA VAL A 136 -7.05 -8.22 -3.70
C VAL A 136 -8.22 -9.16 -3.94
N VAL A 137 -8.01 -10.22 -4.72
CA VAL A 137 -9.03 -11.18 -5.15
C VAL A 137 -8.81 -12.52 -4.43
N PRO A 138 -9.82 -13.09 -3.74
CA PRO A 138 -9.70 -14.40 -3.13
C PRO A 138 -9.68 -15.50 -4.19
N VAL A 139 -8.78 -16.47 -4.03
CA VAL A 139 -8.61 -17.61 -4.97
C VAL A 139 -8.72 -18.97 -4.30
N GLY A 140 -8.64 -19.04 -2.98
CA GLY A 140 -8.46 -20.30 -2.28
C GLY A 140 -8.69 -20.17 -0.79
N ASP A 141 -8.76 -21.31 -0.10
CA ASP A 141 -8.75 -21.38 1.35
C ASP A 141 -7.79 -22.48 1.79
N VAL A 142 -7.02 -22.23 2.84
CA VAL A 142 -6.13 -23.22 3.45
C VAL A 142 -6.68 -23.60 4.83
N PRO A 143 -6.94 -24.89 5.11
CA PRO A 143 -7.40 -25.32 6.42
C PRO A 143 -6.31 -25.11 7.47
N TYR A 144 -6.70 -24.66 8.66
CA TYR A 144 -5.83 -24.56 9.83
C TYR A 144 -6.53 -25.11 11.08
N ASN A 145 -5.77 -25.71 11.99
CA ASN A 145 -6.30 -26.17 13.27
C ASN A 145 -6.23 -25.06 14.31
N SER A 146 -7.40 -24.62 14.79
CA SER A 146 -7.49 -23.64 15.88
C SER A 146 -7.01 -24.25 17.19
N ARG A 147 -5.98 -23.63 17.78
CA ARG A 147 -5.48 -24.02 19.11
C ARG A 147 -6.45 -23.66 20.25
N ILE A 148 -7.37 -22.72 20.01
CA ILE A 148 -8.32 -22.23 21.03
C ILE A 148 -9.59 -23.08 21.03
N THR A 149 -10.15 -23.32 19.85
CA THR A 149 -11.47 -23.98 19.72
C THR A 149 -11.36 -25.47 19.37
N GLY A 150 -10.16 -25.95 18.99
CA GLY A 150 -9.94 -27.33 18.54
C GLY A 150 -10.59 -27.65 17.19
N ARG A 151 -11.20 -26.67 16.51
CA ARG A 151 -11.88 -26.83 15.22
C ARG A 151 -10.96 -26.47 14.06
N VAL A 152 -11.21 -27.08 12.91
CA VAL A 152 -10.62 -26.66 11.64
C VAL A 152 -11.27 -25.36 11.22
N GLY A 153 -10.48 -24.30 11.08
CA GLY A 153 -10.85 -23.06 10.41
C GLY A 153 -10.23 -23.00 9.02
N TYR A 154 -10.62 -22.01 8.23
CA TYR A 154 -10.13 -21.83 6.86
C TYR A 154 -9.57 -20.41 6.71
N LEU A 155 -8.32 -20.31 6.27
CA LEU A 155 -7.65 -19.03 5.99
C LEU A 155 -7.76 -18.72 4.50
N PRO A 156 -8.24 -17.53 4.13
CA PRO A 156 -8.34 -17.15 2.73
C PRO A 156 -6.95 -16.99 2.11
N VAL A 157 -6.80 -17.55 0.92
CA VAL A 157 -5.68 -17.30 0.01
C VAL A 157 -6.15 -16.28 -1.01
N VAL A 158 -5.42 -15.18 -1.10
CA VAL A 158 -5.74 -14.06 -1.97
C VAL A 158 -4.59 -13.80 -2.93
N VAL A 159 -4.91 -13.26 -4.10
CA VAL A 159 -3.93 -12.73 -5.05
C VAL A 159 -4.15 -11.23 -5.19
N ASP A 160 -3.06 -10.48 -5.25
CA ASP A 160 -3.08 -9.07 -5.60
C ASP A 160 -3.04 -8.93 -7.12
N VAL A 161 -4.01 -8.22 -7.68
CA VAL A 161 -4.13 -7.95 -9.11
C VAL A 161 -4.05 -6.45 -9.31
N MET A 162 -3.17 -6.02 -10.21
CA MET A 162 -2.92 -4.61 -10.47
C MET A 162 -3.20 -4.29 -11.94
N ALA A 163 -3.76 -3.10 -12.19
CA ALA A 163 -3.91 -2.56 -13.53
C ALA A 163 -3.14 -1.25 -13.69
N ALA A 164 -2.62 -1.05 -14.92
CA ALA A 164 -2.02 0.21 -15.31
C ALA A 164 -3.05 1.35 -15.23
N PRO A 165 -2.60 2.61 -15.02
CA PRO A 165 -3.49 3.76 -14.94
C PRO A 165 -4.44 3.85 -16.15
N GLY A 166 -5.74 3.99 -15.89
CA GLY A 166 -6.78 4.08 -16.92
C GLY A 166 -7.22 2.75 -17.54
N LYS A 167 -6.85 1.61 -16.95
CA LYS A 167 -7.29 0.25 -17.35
C LYS A 167 -8.16 -0.43 -16.30
N ASP A 168 -8.87 0.36 -15.51
CA ASP A 168 -9.69 -0.07 -14.38
C ASP A 168 -10.75 -1.11 -14.78
N SER A 169 -11.40 -0.95 -15.94
CA SER A 169 -12.39 -1.93 -16.42
C SER A 169 -11.78 -3.30 -16.69
N GLY A 170 -10.58 -3.33 -17.28
CA GLY A 170 -9.86 -4.59 -17.52
C GLY A 170 -9.42 -5.27 -16.23
N LEU A 171 -9.21 -4.50 -15.16
CA LEU A 171 -8.94 -5.06 -13.83
C LEU A 171 -10.17 -5.78 -13.27
N LEU A 172 -11.34 -5.15 -13.38
CA LEU A 172 -12.61 -5.71 -12.90
C LEU A 172 -12.98 -6.97 -13.70
N ASP A 173 -12.82 -6.93 -15.03
CA ASP A 173 -13.02 -8.11 -15.89
C ASP A 173 -12.06 -9.25 -15.51
N GLY A 174 -10.81 -8.91 -15.18
CA GLY A 174 -9.81 -9.86 -14.71
C GLY A 174 -10.17 -10.46 -13.35
N ALA A 175 -10.62 -9.64 -12.41
CA ALA A 175 -11.06 -10.10 -11.09
C ALA A 175 -12.28 -11.03 -11.21
N GLU A 176 -13.27 -10.69 -12.04
CA GLU A 176 -14.43 -11.55 -12.31
C GLU A 176 -14.00 -12.89 -12.91
N GLN A 177 -13.09 -12.89 -13.88
CA GLN A 177 -12.55 -14.12 -14.46
C GLN A 177 -11.78 -14.97 -13.44
N ILE A 178 -11.02 -14.35 -12.54
CA ILE A 178 -10.30 -15.06 -11.46
C ILE A 178 -11.29 -15.70 -10.50
N MET A 179 -12.32 -14.97 -10.09
CA MET A 179 -13.38 -15.49 -9.22
C MET A 179 -14.12 -16.65 -9.90
N ALA A 180 -14.50 -16.52 -11.17
CA ALA A 180 -15.15 -17.58 -11.93
C ALA A 180 -14.28 -18.84 -12.06
N LYS A 181 -12.98 -18.68 -12.36
CA LYS A 181 -12.03 -19.79 -12.49
C LYS A 181 -11.66 -20.45 -11.17
N SER A 182 -11.74 -19.71 -10.06
CA SER A 182 -11.51 -20.23 -8.70
C SER A 182 -12.78 -20.76 -8.04
N GLU A 183 -13.88 -20.87 -8.80
CA GLU A 183 -15.18 -21.35 -8.35
C GLU A 183 -15.73 -20.52 -7.16
N ARG A 184 -15.40 -19.23 -7.13
CA ARG A 184 -15.85 -18.30 -6.10
C ARG A 184 -17.05 -17.47 -6.57
N PRO A 185 -18.04 -17.25 -5.69
CA PRO A 185 -19.22 -16.48 -6.04
C PRO A 185 -18.87 -14.99 -6.22
N THR A 186 -19.39 -14.39 -7.28
CA THR A 186 -19.30 -12.94 -7.54
C THR A 186 -20.49 -12.16 -6.98
N VAL A 187 -21.48 -12.88 -6.45
CA VAL A 187 -22.69 -12.31 -5.84
C VAL A 187 -22.76 -12.75 -4.38
N VAL A 188 -23.00 -11.77 -3.51
CA VAL A 188 -23.23 -12.01 -2.08
C VAL A 188 -24.69 -11.69 -1.74
N ALA A 189 -25.28 -12.49 -0.86
CA ALA A 189 -26.57 -12.14 -0.28
C ALA A 189 -26.36 -10.96 0.68
N THR A 190 -27.07 -9.85 0.47
CA THR A 190 -27.15 -8.81 1.50
C THR A 190 -28.06 -9.34 2.61
N GLY A 191 -27.53 -9.47 3.82
CA GLY A 191 -28.28 -9.96 4.97
C GLY A 191 -29.57 -9.15 5.17
N SER A 192 -30.69 -9.84 5.33
CA SER A 192 -32.00 -9.31 5.68
C SER A 192 -32.12 -9.03 7.18
#